data_AF-A0A2G5L2A2-F1
#
_entry.id   AF-A0A2G5L2A2-F1
#
_cell.length_a   1.000
_cell.length_b   1.000
_cell.length_c   1.000
_cell.angle_alpha   90.00
_cell.angle_beta   90.00
_cell.angle_gamma   90.00
#
_symmetry.space_group_name_H-M   'P 1'
#
loop_
_entity.id
_entity.type
_entity.pdbx_description
1 polymer ?
#
loop_
_entity_poly.entity_id
_entity_poly.type
_entity_poly.pdbx_seq_one_letter_code
_entity_poly.pdbx_strand_id
1 'polypeptide(L)'
;MRWKKGKVVFEWQWLLLLAVMLGCLPNKAEEGSDQSVDGLYVGVLPCADCPGVNTQLELREEGSYRLGRQYLGENKKWYWESGYWMIEREVEFNLLTLVAERQGLSTSGVWEC
;
A
#
# COMPACT_ATOMS: atom_id res chain seq x y z
N MET A 1 -12.50 30.47 -79.30
CA MET A 1 -13.02 29.66 -78.17
C MET A 1 -12.06 29.85 -77.00
N ARG A 2 -12.29 30.86 -76.14
CA ARG A 2 -13.05 30.83 -74.88
C ARG A 2 -12.41 29.96 -73.78
N TRP A 3 -11.46 30.56 -73.06
CA TRP A 3 -11.19 30.54 -71.60
C TRP A 3 -11.59 29.29 -70.77
N LYS A 4 -10.66 28.80 -69.93
CA LYS A 4 -10.90 28.61 -68.48
C LYS A 4 -9.64 28.85 -67.64
N LYS A 5 -9.83 29.68 -66.60
CA LYS A 5 -8.96 29.94 -65.45
C LYS A 5 -9.10 28.80 -64.42
N GLY A 6 -8.04 28.57 -63.64
CA GLY A 6 -8.16 28.53 -62.18
C GLY A 6 -8.05 27.20 -61.42
N LYS A 7 -7.16 27.26 -60.41
CA LYS A 7 -7.16 26.63 -59.07
C LYS A 7 -6.67 25.18 -58.91
N VAL A 8 -5.59 25.04 -58.15
CA VAL A 8 -5.41 23.97 -57.14
C VAL A 8 -4.77 24.60 -55.89
N VAL A 9 -5.63 25.23 -55.07
CA VAL A 9 -5.37 25.50 -53.65
C VAL A 9 -5.99 24.33 -52.92
N PHE A 10 -5.27 23.22 -52.69
CA PHE A 10 -5.76 22.12 -51.83
C PHE A 10 -4.73 21.01 -51.53
N GLU A 11 -3.47 21.33 -51.24
CA GLU A 11 -2.39 20.33 -51.00
C GLU A 11 -1.77 20.44 -49.59
N TRP A 12 -2.55 20.89 -48.59
CA TRP A 12 -2.11 20.92 -47.17
C TRP A 12 -3.20 20.44 -46.19
N GLN A 13 -4.45 20.29 -46.65
CA GLN A 13 -5.56 19.79 -45.82
C GLN A 13 -5.60 18.26 -45.68
N TRP A 14 -4.88 17.52 -46.53
CA TRP A 14 -4.71 16.06 -46.38
C TRP A 14 -3.55 15.69 -45.45
N LEU A 15 -2.52 16.52 -45.34
CA LEU A 15 -1.37 16.30 -44.44
C LEU A 15 -1.75 16.44 -42.95
N LEU A 16 -2.67 17.35 -42.62
CA LEU A 16 -3.18 17.51 -41.25
C LEU A 16 -4.03 16.31 -40.77
N LEU A 17 -4.72 15.61 -41.67
CA LEU A 17 -5.53 14.43 -41.32
C LEU A 17 -4.66 13.18 -41.09
N LEU A 18 -3.50 13.08 -41.75
CA LEU A 18 -2.59 11.94 -41.60
C LEU A 18 -1.84 11.95 -40.26
N ALA A 19 -1.60 13.14 -39.69
CA ALA A 19 -1.01 13.29 -38.36
C ALA A 19 -1.96 12.80 -37.23
N VAL A 20 -3.28 12.87 -37.43
CA VAL A 20 -4.26 12.38 -36.45
C VAL A 20 -4.28 10.85 -36.40
N MET A 21 -4.02 10.15 -37.51
CA MET A 21 -4.02 8.68 -37.56
C MET A 21 -2.69 8.03 -37.10
N LEU A 22 -1.64 8.82 -36.86
CA LEU A 22 -0.41 8.39 -36.15
C LEU A 22 -0.40 8.79 -34.67
N GLY A 23 -1.49 9.35 -34.15
CA GLY A 23 -1.64 9.72 -32.75
C GLY A 23 -2.10 8.55 -31.87
N CYS A 24 -1.18 7.68 -31.48
CA CYS A 24 -1.33 6.92 -30.23
C CYS A 24 0.00 7.00 -29.48
N LEU A 25 0.22 8.13 -28.79
CA LEU A 25 1.17 8.09 -27.67
C LEU A 25 0.57 7.09 -26.67
N PRO A 26 1.31 6.05 -26.24
CA PRO A 26 0.86 5.27 -25.12
C PRO A 26 0.79 6.22 -23.93
N ASN A 27 -0.43 6.56 -23.52
CA ASN A 27 -0.68 7.11 -22.20
C ASN A 27 -0.07 6.06 -21.26
N LYS A 28 1.04 6.40 -20.59
CA LYS A 28 1.53 5.58 -19.49
C LYS A 28 0.33 5.46 -18.57
N ALA A 29 -0.25 4.26 -18.50
CA ALA A 29 -1.25 3.97 -17.48
C ALA A 29 -0.57 4.39 -16.18
N GLU A 30 -1.15 5.39 -15.52
CA GLU A 30 -0.84 5.67 -14.14
C GLU A 30 -1.17 4.36 -13.43
N GLU A 31 -0.10 3.59 -13.16
CA GLU A 31 -0.13 2.46 -12.27
C GLU A 31 -0.57 3.06 -10.96
N GLY A 32 -1.87 2.93 -10.70
CA GLY A 32 -2.51 3.45 -9.52
C GLY A 32 -1.65 3.03 -8.35
N SER A 33 -1.27 4.02 -7.54
CA SER A 33 -0.52 3.82 -6.31
C SER A 33 -1.05 2.56 -5.63
N ASP A 34 -0.29 1.47 -5.72
CA ASP A 34 -0.51 0.35 -4.84
C ASP A 34 -0.41 0.98 -3.45
N GLN A 35 -1.52 1.04 -2.73
CA GLN A 35 -1.52 1.56 -1.37
C GLN A 35 -0.83 0.50 -0.54
N SER A 36 0.50 0.54 -0.62
CA SER A 36 1.38 -0.39 0.02
C SER A 36 1.20 -0.18 1.52
N VAL A 37 0.79 -1.23 2.22
CA VAL A 37 0.47 -1.18 3.65
C VAL A 37 1.74 -1.33 4.48
N ASP A 38 2.86 -1.65 3.85
CA ASP A 38 4.18 -1.69 4.46
C ASP A 38 4.55 -0.33 5.06
N GLY A 39 5.29 -0.37 6.17
CA GLY A 39 5.64 0.83 6.91
C GLY A 39 5.75 0.59 8.41
N LEU A 40 6.13 1.67 9.10
CA LEU A 40 6.28 1.69 10.55
C LEU A 40 5.11 2.43 11.20
N TYR A 41 4.33 1.70 11.98
CA TYR A 41 3.19 2.19 12.74
C TYR A 41 3.59 2.31 14.22
N VAL A 42 3.49 3.50 14.78
CA VAL A 42 3.82 3.76 16.18
C VAL A 42 2.62 4.39 16.86
N GLY A 43 2.28 3.90 18.04
CA GLY A 43 1.18 4.43 18.82
C GLY A 43 1.16 3.91 20.25
N VAL A 44 0.43 4.60 21.11
CA VAL A 44 0.19 4.14 22.48
C VAL A 44 -1.24 3.63 22.56
N LEU A 45 -1.38 2.31 22.78
CA LEU A 45 -2.67 1.66 22.92
C LEU A 45 -3.16 1.78 24.38
N PRO A 46 -4.47 2.01 24.61
CA PRO A 46 -5.05 2.00 25.94
C PRO A 46 -4.95 0.58 26.53
N CYS A 47 -4.68 0.51 27.83
CA CYS A 47 -4.49 -0.73 28.57
C CYS A 47 -5.49 -0.75 29.73
N ALA A 48 -6.09 -1.91 30.01
CA ALA A 48 -7.15 -2.02 31.02
C ALA A 48 -6.64 -1.64 32.42
N ASP A 49 -5.47 -2.14 32.80
CA ASP A 49 -4.91 -2.00 34.15
C ASP A 49 -3.52 -1.32 34.16
N CYS A 50 -3.14 -0.64 33.07
CA CYS A 50 -1.86 0.04 32.97
C CYS A 50 -1.97 1.39 32.24
N PRO A 51 -1.01 2.33 32.42
CA PRO A 51 -1.09 3.67 31.81
C PRO A 51 -1.16 3.66 30.28
N GLY A 52 -0.68 2.57 29.66
CA GLY A 52 -0.70 2.36 28.22
C GLY A 52 0.35 1.35 27.78
N VAL A 53 0.20 0.88 26.54
CA VAL A 53 1.19 0.04 25.86
C VAL A 53 1.75 0.82 24.69
N ASN A 54 3.04 1.14 24.72
CA ASN A 54 3.74 1.72 23.59
C ASN A 54 4.00 0.60 22.55
N THR A 55 3.40 0.73 21.38
CA THR A 55 3.38 -0.29 20.34
C THR A 55 4.07 0.23 19.08
N GLN A 56 4.94 -0.60 18.52
CA GLN A 56 5.62 -0.37 17.25
C GLN A 56 5.36 -1.57 16.35
N LEU A 57 4.65 -1.38 15.24
CA LEU A 57 4.39 -2.40 14.24
C LEU A 57 5.11 -2.04 12.95
N GLU A 58 6.04 -2.88 12.54
CA GLU A 58 6.79 -2.76 11.29
C GLU A 58 6.24 -3.80 10.31
N LEU A 59 5.59 -3.36 9.24
CA LEU A 59 5.11 -4.20 8.15
C LEU A 59 6.11 -4.14 7.00
N ARG A 60 6.59 -5.30 6.57
CA ARG A 60 7.53 -5.43 5.44
C ARG A 60 6.79 -5.84 4.18
N GLU A 61 7.24 -5.34 3.04
CA GLU A 61 6.70 -5.68 1.70
C GLU A 61 6.72 -7.20 1.43
N GLU A 62 7.67 -7.94 2.02
CA GLU A 62 7.80 -9.39 1.89
C GLU A 62 6.65 -10.19 2.55
N GLY A 63 5.71 -9.53 3.23
CA GLY A 63 4.60 -10.20 3.94
C GLY A 63 4.92 -10.58 5.39
N SER A 64 6.07 -10.14 5.92
CA SER A 64 6.47 -10.34 7.32
C SER A 64 6.20 -9.10 8.16
N TYR A 65 5.92 -9.28 9.45
CA TYR A 65 5.79 -8.18 10.40
C TYR A 65 6.71 -8.36 11.62
N ARG A 66 7.03 -7.23 12.26
CA ARG A 66 7.66 -7.18 13.57
C ARG A 66 6.88 -6.27 14.49
N LEU A 67 6.44 -6.80 15.63
CA LEU A 67 5.61 -6.10 16.61
C LEU A 67 6.38 -5.95 17.93
N GLY A 68 6.69 -4.70 18.29
CA GLY A 68 7.26 -4.33 19.58
C GLY A 68 6.18 -3.79 20.51
N ARG A 69 6.13 -4.27 21.74
CA ARG A 69 5.23 -3.79 22.80
C ARG A 69 6.02 -3.46 24.05
N GLN A 70 5.84 -2.27 24.58
CA GLN A 70 6.40 -1.81 25.85
C GLN A 70 5.29 -1.38 26.79
N TYR A 71 5.11 -2.13 27.88
CA TYR A 71 4.15 -1.81 28.91
C TYR A 71 4.70 -0.69 29.79
N LEU A 72 3.99 0.43 29.88
CA LEU A 72 4.45 1.62 30.61
C LEU A 72 4.32 1.47 32.14
N GLY A 73 3.54 0.48 32.62
CA GLY A 73 3.34 0.20 34.04
C GLY A 73 4.35 -0.80 34.64
N GLU A 74 4.79 -1.80 33.88
CA GLU A 74 5.65 -2.89 34.39
C GLU A 74 6.99 -2.95 33.68
N ASN A 75 8.08 -2.80 34.45
CA ASN A 75 9.47 -3.04 34.06
C ASN A 75 10.01 -2.35 32.78
N LYS A 76 9.19 -1.56 32.07
CA LYS A 76 9.51 -0.84 30.81
C LYS A 76 10.26 -1.70 29.78
N LYS A 77 10.10 -3.02 29.83
CA LYS A 77 10.75 -3.96 28.92
C LYS A 77 10.03 -3.96 27.58
N TRP A 78 10.81 -4.15 26.52
CA TRP A 78 10.29 -4.37 25.18
C TRP A 78 10.07 -5.87 24.94
N TYR A 79 8.87 -6.20 24.49
CA TYR A 79 8.50 -7.53 24.03
C TYR A 79 8.37 -7.46 22.51
N TRP A 80 9.16 -8.29 21.83
CA TRP A 80 9.17 -8.35 20.37
C TRP A 80 8.54 -9.65 19.91
N GLU A 81 7.70 -9.53 18.89
CA GLU A 81 7.03 -10.63 18.22
C GLU A 81 7.25 -10.48 16.72
N SER A 82 7.27 -11.59 16.01
CA SER A 82 7.42 -11.61 14.55
C SER A 82 6.50 -12.67 13.96
N GLY A 83 6.12 -12.47 12.71
CA GLY A 83 5.22 -13.37 12.02
C GLY A 83 4.93 -12.89 10.61
N TYR A 84 3.80 -13.33 10.07
CA TYR A 84 3.36 -12.99 8.72
C TYR A 84 2.05 -12.23 8.77
N TRP A 85 1.80 -11.41 7.76
CA TRP A 85 0.55 -10.67 7.64
C TRP A 85 -0.17 -10.99 6.34
N MET A 86 -1.50 -10.93 6.36
CA MET A 86 -2.35 -11.15 5.21
C MET A 86 -3.42 -10.07 5.14
N ILE A 87 -3.76 -9.62 3.94
CA ILE A 87 -4.85 -8.67 3.70
C ILE A 87 -6.00 -9.39 3.02
N GLU A 88 -7.16 -9.37 3.66
CA GLU A 88 -8.42 -9.76 3.08
C GLU A 88 -9.13 -8.49 2.58
N ARG A 89 -9.37 -8.42 1.26
CA ARG A 89 -10.03 -7.29 0.62
C ARG A 89 -11.51 -7.61 0.46
N GLU A 90 -12.35 -6.95 1.25
CA GLU A 90 -13.80 -7.02 1.12
C GLU A 90 -14.36 -5.77 0.43
N VAL A 91 -15.63 -5.82 0.04
CA VAL A 91 -16.29 -4.72 -0.70
C VAL A 91 -16.47 -3.48 0.18
N GLU A 92 -16.55 -3.65 1.50
CA GLU A 92 -16.84 -2.56 2.46
C GLU A 92 -15.61 -2.12 3.27
N PHE A 93 -14.68 -3.02 3.57
CA PHE A 93 -13.46 -2.72 4.32
C PHE A 93 -12.31 -3.65 3.91
N ASN A 94 -11.08 -3.25 4.25
CA ASN A 94 -9.89 -4.09 4.15
C ASN A 94 -9.52 -4.57 5.55
N LEU A 95 -9.27 -5.87 5.69
CA LEU A 95 -8.86 -6.48 6.95
C LEU A 95 -7.41 -6.93 6.87
N LEU A 96 -6.56 -6.37 7.73
CA LEU A 96 -5.17 -6.80 7.92
C LEU A 96 -5.10 -7.76 9.11
N THR A 97 -4.72 -9.01 8.85
CA THR A 97 -4.58 -10.05 9.88
C THR A 97 -3.09 -10.33 10.13
N LEU A 98 -2.67 -10.20 11.39
CA LEU A 98 -1.32 -10.56 11.83
C LEU A 98 -1.32 -12.00 12.37
N VAL A 99 -0.49 -12.86 11.80
CA VAL A 99 -0.32 -14.25 12.21
C VAL A 99 1.01 -14.40 12.93
N ALA A 100 0.96 -14.49 14.25
CA ALA A 100 2.13 -14.72 15.09
C ALA A 100 2.78 -16.05 14.75
N GLU A 101 4.08 -16.01 14.45
CA GLU A 101 4.87 -17.23 14.41
C GLU A 101 4.99 -17.73 15.85
N ARG A 102 4.66 -18.99 16.12
CA ARG A 102 4.82 -19.58 17.45
C ARG A 102 6.31 -19.60 17.81
N GLN A 103 6.80 -18.50 18.35
CA GLN A 103 8.05 -18.51 19.08
C GLN A 103 7.77 -19.34 20.33
N GLY A 104 8.56 -20.39 20.53
CA GLY A 104 8.49 -21.25 21.70
C GLY A 104 8.32 -20.35 22.92
N LEU A 105 7.10 -20.42 23.47
CA LEU A 105 6.65 -19.63 24.60
C LEU A 105 7.72 -19.78 25.67
N SER A 106 8.47 -18.72 25.94
CA SER A 106 9.21 -18.60 27.19
C SER A 106 8.14 -18.53 28.27
N THR A 107 7.72 -19.70 28.74
CA THR A 107 6.80 -19.90 29.86
C THR A 107 7.53 -19.50 31.14
N SER A 108 7.74 -18.20 31.31
CA SER A 108 7.82 -17.56 32.61
C SER A 108 6.59 -16.67 32.75
N GLY A 109 5.42 -17.30 32.72
CA GLY A 109 4.13 -16.62 32.78
C GLY A 109 3.01 -17.52 32.30
N VAL A 110 2.86 -18.67 32.96
CA VAL A 110 1.64 -19.46 32.91
C VAL A 110 0.52 -18.61 33.49
N TRP A 111 -0.48 -18.29 32.69
CA TRP A 111 -1.82 -17.99 33.18
C TRP A 111 -2.73 -19.02 32.52
N GLU A 112 -2.83 -20.19 33.15
CA GLU A 112 -3.99 -21.05 32.93
C GLU A 112 -5.23 -20.34 33.47
N CYS A 113 -6.32 -20.38 32.69
CA CYS A 113 -7.64 -19.86 33.05
C CYS A 113 -8.23 -20.55 34.28
#